data_AF-A0A2P7BRX8-F1
#
_entry.id   AF-A0A2P7BRX8-F1
#
_cell.length_a   1.000
_cell.length_b   1.000
_cell.length_c   1.000
_cell.angle_alpha   90.00
_cell.angle_beta   90.00
_cell.angle_gamma   90.00
#
_symmetry.space_group_name_H-M   'P 1'
#
loop_
_entity.id
_entity.type
_entity.pdbx_description
1 polymer ?
#
loop_
_entity_poly.entity_id
_entity_poly.type
_entity_poly.pdbx_seq_one_letter_code
_entity_poly.pdbx_strand_id
1 'polypeptide(L)'
;MTTVSTQRGLWKLMLKLPAMRGQLQMLSARNTTLLSLCDAFDEASSTLDRLRRNGTSDLKLIAEYEMLCSDIEGEVIDICISTRGKLP
;
A
#
# COMPACT_ATOMS: atom_id res chain seq x y z
N MET A 1 8.08 -11.08 -10.84
CA MET A 1 9.26 -10.20 -10.65
C MET A 1 8.80 -9.00 -9.83
N THR A 2 9.40 -8.73 -8.68
CA THR A 2 9.09 -7.55 -7.87
C THR A 2 9.72 -6.32 -8.52
N THR A 3 8.93 -5.31 -8.87
CA THR A 3 9.45 -4.06 -9.40
C THR A 3 10.00 -3.19 -8.26
N VAL A 4 10.80 -2.16 -8.61
CA VAL A 4 11.30 -1.20 -7.61
C VAL A 4 10.14 -0.49 -6.91
N SER A 5 9.08 -0.15 -7.65
CA SER A 5 7.87 0.48 -7.10
C SER A 5 7.10 -0.44 -6.16
N THR A 6 6.95 -1.73 -6.51
CA THR A 6 6.38 -2.73 -5.60
C THR A 6 7.15 -2.81 -4.27
N GLN A 7 8.49 -2.82 -4.33
CA GLN A 7 9.33 -2.92 -3.13
C GLN A 7 9.21 -1.68 -2.23
N ARG A 8 9.16 -0.48 -2.83
CA ARG A 8 8.94 0.77 -2.09
C ARG A 8 7.56 0.80 -1.45
N GLY A 9 6.53 0.40 -2.19
CA GLY A 9 5.16 0.32 -1.69
C GLY A 9 5.03 -0.62 -0.50
N LEU A 10 5.65 -1.79 -0.58
CA LEU A 10 5.73 -2.75 0.53
C LEU A 10 6.36 -2.11 1.78
N TRP A 11 7.49 -1.41 1.63
CA TRP A 11 8.13 -0.74 2.77
C TRP A 11 7.27 0.38 3.36
N LYS A 12 6.65 1.21 2.52
CA LYS A 12 5.74 2.26 2.97
C LYS A 12 4.56 1.66 3.76
N LEU A 13 3.96 0.58 3.26
CA LEU A 13 2.89 -0.15 3.93
C LEU A 13 3.36 -0.78 5.25
N MET A 14 4.57 -1.36 5.30
CA MET A 14 5.14 -1.93 6.53
C MET A 14 5.40 -0.87 7.61
N LEU A 15 5.72 0.38 7.23
CA LEU A 15 5.87 1.50 8.15
C LEU A 15 4.51 2.01 8.65
N LYS A 16 3.50 2.02 7.77
CA LYS A 16 2.12 2.41 8.10
C LYS A 16 1.39 1.38 8.95
N LEU A 17 1.65 0.09 8.70
CA LEU A 17 0.96 -1.05 9.31
C LEU A 17 1.96 -1.95 10.08
N PRO A 18 2.59 -1.46 11.15
CA PRO A 18 3.66 -2.19 11.85
C PRO A 18 3.19 -3.54 12.42
N ALA A 19 1.91 -3.63 12.85
CA ALA A 19 1.32 -4.88 13.35
C ALA A 19 1.21 -5.98 12.28
N MET A 20 1.16 -5.60 11.00
CA MET A 20 1.05 -6.52 9.86
C MET A 20 2.39 -6.78 9.17
N ARG A 21 3.49 -6.17 9.65
CA ARG A 21 4.82 -6.26 9.03
C ARG A 21 5.27 -7.70 8.72
N GLY A 22 5.10 -8.61 9.66
CA GLY A 22 5.47 -10.02 9.47
C GLY A 22 4.62 -10.72 8.40
N GLN A 23 3.32 -10.40 8.33
CA GLN A 23 2.43 -10.97 7.30
C GLN A 23 2.75 -10.41 5.93
N LEU A 24 2.99 -9.09 5.84
CA LEU A 24 3.40 -8.42 4.61
C LEU A 24 4.68 -9.03 4.01
N GLN A 25 5.70 -9.27 4.85
CA GLN A 25 6.94 -9.93 4.41
C GLN A 25 6.72 -11.37 3.93
N MET A 26 5.88 -12.13 4.64
CA MET A 26 5.58 -13.51 4.26
C MET A 26 4.76 -13.60 2.98
N LEU A 27 3.80 -12.70 2.81
CA LEU A 27 2.89 -12.68 1.67
C LEU A 27 3.54 -12.09 0.42
N SER A 28 4.46 -11.14 0.55
CA SER A 28 5.17 -10.54 -0.60
C SER A 28 5.94 -11.57 -1.41
N ALA A 29 6.31 -12.71 -0.83
CA ALA A 29 6.98 -13.79 -1.55
C ALA A 29 6.06 -14.59 -2.49
N ARG A 30 4.74 -14.56 -2.28
CA ARG A 30 3.81 -15.54 -2.87
C ARG A 30 2.47 -14.99 -3.35
N ASN A 31 2.06 -13.81 -2.89
CA ASN A 31 0.76 -13.22 -3.19
C ASN A 31 0.92 -12.11 -4.23
N THR A 32 0.58 -12.40 -5.48
CA THR A 32 0.68 -11.46 -6.60
C THR A 32 -0.28 -10.28 -6.46
N THR A 33 -1.48 -10.50 -5.91
CA THR A 33 -2.45 -9.43 -5.62
C THR A 33 -1.87 -8.44 -4.61
N LEU A 34 -1.22 -8.92 -3.56
CA LEU A 34 -0.54 -8.05 -2.59
C LEU A 34 0.57 -7.24 -3.25
N LEU A 35 1.34 -7.83 -4.17
CA LEU A 35 2.40 -7.12 -4.89
C LEU A 35 1.82 -6.01 -5.78
N SER A 36 0.71 -6.28 -6.48
CA SER A 36 0.00 -5.26 -7.25
C SER A 36 -0.54 -4.12 -6.38
N LEU A 37 -1.07 -4.41 -5.19
CA LEU A 37 -1.51 -3.39 -4.24
C LEU A 37 -0.33 -2.57 -3.70
N CYS A 38 0.81 -3.19 -3.44
CA CYS A 38 2.02 -2.47 -3.06
C CYS A 38 2.47 -1.50 -4.17
N ASP A 39 2.44 -1.95 -5.42
CA ASP A 39 2.80 -1.12 -6.57
C ASP A 39 1.85 0.10 -6.71
N ALA A 40 0.54 -0.15 -6.67
CA ALA A 40 -0.48 0.89 -6.71
C ALA A 40 -0.36 1.88 -5.54
N PHE A 41 -0.07 1.38 -4.34
CA PHE A 41 0.15 2.23 -3.16
C PHE A 41 1.37 3.14 -3.34
N ASP A 42 2.45 2.62 -3.92
CA ASP A 42 3.65 3.42 -4.17
C ASP A 42 3.36 4.56 -5.16
N GLU A 43 2.61 4.29 -6.22
CA GLU A 43 2.21 5.29 -7.21
C GLU A 43 1.26 6.34 -6.62
N ALA A 44 0.21 5.91 -5.93
CA ALA A 44 -0.77 6.79 -5.30
C ALA A 44 -0.13 7.68 -4.24
N SER A 45 0.67 7.10 -3.33
CA SER A 45 1.34 7.85 -2.27
C SER A 45 2.39 8.83 -2.80
N SER A 46 3.11 8.46 -3.86
CA SER A 46 4.11 9.35 -4.49
C SER A 46 3.43 10.50 -5.22
N THR A 47 2.28 10.26 -5.85
CA THR A 47 1.49 11.30 -6.51
C THR A 47 0.91 12.26 -5.48
N LEU A 48 0.33 11.75 -4.39
CA LEU A 48 -0.17 12.55 -3.27
C LEU A 48 0.92 13.43 -2.65
N ASP A 49 2.11 12.88 -2.42
CA ASP A 49 3.26 13.64 -1.89
C ASP A 49 3.67 14.76 -2.85
N ARG A 50 3.71 14.49 -4.16
CA ARG A 50 3.98 15.53 -5.18
C ARG A 50 2.91 16.62 -5.19
N LEU A 51 1.62 16.25 -5.11
CA LEU A 51 0.51 17.23 -5.07
C LEU A 51 0.63 18.15 -3.85
N ARG A 52 0.94 17.57 -2.68
CA ARG A 52 1.13 18.33 -1.43
C ARG A 52 2.35 19.25 -1.49
N ARG A 53 3.49 18.76 -2.00
CA ARG A 53 4.73 19.56 -2.12
C ARG A 53 4.63 20.69 -3.13
N ASN A 54 3.91 20.49 -4.22
CA ASN A 54 3.74 21.51 -5.26
C ASN A 54 2.76 22.63 -4.83
N GLY A 55 2.16 22.52 -3.64
CA GLY A 55 1.21 23.52 -3.13
C GLY A 55 -0.05 23.62 -3.98
N THR A 56 -0.48 22.52 -4.62
CA THR A 56 -1.69 22.55 -5.44
C THR A 56 -2.89 22.95 -4.60
N SER A 57 -3.71 23.88 -5.12
CA SER A 57 -4.97 24.27 -4.48
C SER A 57 -6.11 23.29 -4.75
N ASP A 58 -5.84 22.23 -5.53
CA ASP A 58 -6.82 21.18 -5.83
C ASP A 58 -6.95 20.21 -4.64
N LEU A 59 -7.62 20.71 -3.59
CA LEU A 59 -7.93 19.94 -2.38
C LEU A 59 -8.79 18.72 -2.69
N LYS A 60 -9.60 18.77 -3.76
CA LYS A 60 -10.43 17.64 -4.18
C LYS A 60 -9.56 16.49 -4.68
N LEU A 61 -8.61 16.78 -5.56
CA LEU A 61 -7.68 15.78 -6.08
C LEU A 61 -6.81 15.18 -4.96
N ILE A 62 -6.36 16.00 -4.00
CA ILE A 62 -5.64 15.52 -2.81
C ILE A 62 -6.51 14.53 -2.02
N ALA A 63 -7.77 14.88 -1.74
CA ALA A 63 -8.69 14.02 -1.00
C ALA A 63 -8.98 12.70 -1.73
N GLU A 64 -9.09 12.72 -3.07
CA GLU A 64 -9.25 11.52 -3.88
C GLU A 64 -8.05 10.57 -3.73
N TYR A 65 -6.82 11.10 -3.78
CA TYR A 65 -5.61 10.29 -3.56
C TYR A 65 -5.44 9.81 -2.11
N GLU A 66 -5.89 10.58 -1.13
CA GLU A 66 -5.93 10.16 0.29
C GLU A 66 -6.89 9.00 0.51
N MET A 67 -8.08 9.07 -0.09
CA MET A 67 -9.06 8.00 -0.07
C MET A 67 -8.51 6.75 -0.75
N LEU A 68 -7.93 6.89 -1.95
CA LEU A 68 -7.31 5.78 -2.66
C LEU A 68 -6.20 5.10 -1.85
N CYS A 69 -5.33 5.87 -1.18
CA CYS A 69 -4.32 5.29 -0.30
C CYS A 69 -4.95 4.49 0.85
N SER A 70 -6.03 5.02 1.43
CA SER A 70 -6.74 4.40 2.55
C SER A 70 -7.47 3.11 2.12
N ASP A 71 -8.06 3.10 0.93
CA ASP A 71 -8.72 1.92 0.36
C ASP A 71 -7.71 0.80 0.11
N ILE A 72 -6.55 1.12 -0.48
CA ILE A 72 -5.47 0.15 -0.68
C ILE A 72 -4.94 -0.38 0.66
N GLU A 73 -4.76 0.47 1.66
CA GLU A 73 -4.39 0.03 3.02
C GLU A 73 -5.41 -0.95 3.60
N GLY A 74 -6.71 -0.68 3.43
CA GLY A 74 -7.80 -1.56 3.83
C GLY A 74 -7.75 -2.94 3.17
N GLU A 75 -7.62 -2.99 1.84
CA GLU A 75 -7.50 -4.25 1.10
C GLU A 75 -6.27 -5.08 1.53
N VAL A 76 -5.15 -4.40 1.78
CA VAL A 76 -3.93 -5.04 2.28
C VAL A 76 -4.14 -5.64 3.67
N ILE A 77 -4.85 -4.94 4.55
CA ILE A 77 -5.21 -5.44 5.88
C ILE A 77 -6.11 -6.68 5.75
N ASP A 78 -7.13 -6.65 4.90
CA ASP A 78 -8.05 -7.77 4.69
C ASP A 78 -7.33 -9.01 4.16
N ILE A 79 -6.39 -8.84 3.23
CA ILE A 79 -5.53 -9.92 2.75
C ILE A 79 -4.68 -10.49 3.89
N CYS A 80 -4.09 -9.64 4.72
CA CYS A 80 -3.26 -10.07 5.85
C CYS A 80 -4.07 -10.86 6.89
N ILE A 81 -5.27 -10.40 7.23
CA ILE A 81 -6.16 -11.06 8.19
C ILE A 81 -6.70 -12.38 7.63
N SER A 82 -7.16 -12.38 6.38
CA SER A 82 -7.67 -13.57 5.69
C SER A 82 -6.62 -14.68 5.56
N THR A 83 -5.35 -14.29 5.44
CA THR A 83 -4.23 -15.25 5.41
C THR A 83 -3.89 -15.78 6.80
N ARG A 84 -4.03 -14.96 7.85
CA ARG A 84 -3.76 -15.37 9.24
C ARG A 84 -4.70 -16.48 9.71
N GLY A 85 -5.95 -16.50 9.23
CA GLY A 85 -6.93 -17.56 9.50
C GLY A 85 -6.73 -18.87 8.72
N LYS A 86 -5.76 -18.93 7.79
CA LYS A 86 -5.43 -20.11 6.97
C LYS A 86 -4.11 -20.79 7.36
N LEU A 87 -3.49 -20.41 8.48
CA LEU A 87 -2.37 -21.20 9.00
C LEU A 87 -2.91 -22.50 9.62
N PRO A 88 -2.35 -23.69 9.25
CA PRO A 88 -2.62 -24.95 9.95
C PRO A 88 -2.05 -24.94 11.38
#